data_AF-A0A6G0XBA8-F1
#
_entry.id   AF-A0A6G0XBA8-F1
#
_cell.length_a   1.000
_cell.length_b   1.000
_cell.length_c   1.000
_cell.angle_alpha   90.00
_cell.angle_beta   90.00
_cell.angle_gamma   90.00
#
_symmetry.space_group_name_H-M   'P 1'
#
loop_
_entity.id
_entity.type
_entity.pdbx_description
1 polymer ?
#
loop_
_entity_poly.entity_id
_entity_poly.type
_entity_poly.pdbx_seq_one_letter_code
_entity_poly.pdbx_strand_id
1 'polypeptide(L)'
;MVLKSRRPMLSDNAPDAIDQLSNELHHGLDKAKTLERIWGVVRFDKASVATTTTTLLVVILDLRLASPDINYWIAAVLDAYTATVGFSIHDKPFKTAFLLMLTRIIKLPDSTGAFIDSKCKVASCVANLIEMAGAPAAEMILQESSLMAHLCDLVRQLHAQLGPLRALWRLVYYSPSARPVVRDVLATVDLDSFDKQVQGVLASMGPLLEPTPAPEVN
;
A
#
# COMPACT_ATOMS: atom_id res chain seq x y z
N MET A 1 -12.98 35.42 -30.94
CA MET A 1 -12.23 34.56 -30.00
C MET A 1 -13.27 33.86 -29.13
N VAL A 2 -13.61 32.60 -29.45
CA VAL A 2 -14.71 31.89 -28.79
C VAL A 2 -14.21 31.39 -27.43
N LEU A 3 -14.76 31.95 -26.35
CA LEU A 3 -14.68 31.36 -25.01
C LEU A 3 -15.28 29.96 -25.10
N LYS A 4 -14.42 28.93 -25.14
CA LYS A 4 -14.86 27.55 -24.96
C LYS A 4 -15.50 27.47 -23.58
N SER A 5 -16.83 27.42 -23.55
CA SER A 5 -17.64 27.05 -22.41
C SER A 5 -16.94 25.92 -21.67
N ARG A 6 -16.58 26.15 -20.40
CA ARG A 6 -16.11 25.09 -19.50
C ARG A 6 -17.28 24.11 -19.40
N ARG A 7 -17.24 23.04 -20.19
CA ARG A 7 -18.19 21.94 -20.03
C ARG A 7 -18.10 21.51 -18.56
N PRO A 8 -19.23 21.27 -17.87
CA PRO A 8 -19.19 20.63 -16.57
C PRO A 8 -18.33 19.38 -16.70
N MET A 9 -17.28 19.25 -15.87
CA MET A 9 -16.60 17.96 -15.76
C MET A 9 -17.66 16.99 -15.22
N LEU A 10 -17.87 15.87 -15.94
CA LEU A 10 -18.63 14.77 -15.36
C LEU A 10 -18.02 14.47 -14.00
N SER A 11 -18.88 14.31 -12.99
CA SER A 11 -18.42 13.81 -11.72
C SER A 11 -17.84 12.42 -11.98
N ASP A 12 -16.53 12.25 -11.84
CA ASP A 12 -15.80 11.02 -12.21
C ASP A 12 -16.25 9.79 -11.40
N ASN A 13 -17.16 9.97 -10.43
CA ASN A 13 -17.81 8.94 -9.64
C ASN A 13 -19.17 8.45 -10.21
N ALA A 14 -19.67 9.04 -11.31
CA ALA A 14 -20.86 8.55 -12.00
C ALA A 14 -20.55 7.21 -12.72
N PRO A 15 -21.51 6.27 -12.82
CA PRO A 15 -21.27 4.96 -13.47
C PRO A 15 -20.68 5.08 -14.89
N ASP A 16 -21.25 5.94 -15.74
CA ASP A 16 -20.76 6.17 -17.10
C ASP A 16 -19.32 6.71 -17.12
N ALA A 17 -18.96 7.53 -16.12
CA ALA A 17 -17.61 8.07 -15.99
C ALA A 17 -16.62 7.00 -15.50
N ILE A 18 -17.03 6.11 -14.59
CA ILE A 18 -16.25 4.96 -14.16
C ILE A 18 -15.98 4.01 -15.33
N ASP A 19 -16.99 3.74 -16.17
CA ASP A 19 -16.83 2.93 -17.38
C ASP A 19 -15.90 3.59 -18.40
N GLN A 20 -16.02 4.91 -18.56
CA GLN A 20 -15.10 5.67 -19.40
C GLN A 20 -13.65 5.59 -18.88
N LEU A 21 -13.43 5.76 -17.58
CA LEU A 21 -12.11 5.62 -16.96
C LEU A 21 -11.54 4.21 -17.15
N SER A 22 -12.38 3.17 -17.06
CA SER A 22 -11.99 1.80 -17.34
C SER A 22 -11.52 1.62 -18.79
N ASN A 23 -12.27 2.16 -19.75
CA ASN A 23 -11.90 2.14 -21.17
C ASN A 23 -10.60 2.92 -21.45
N GLU A 24 -10.42 4.07 -20.78
CA GLU A 24 -9.19 4.86 -20.86
C GLU A 24 -7.98 4.10 -20.31
N LEU A 25 -8.11 3.30 -19.25
CA LEU A 25 -7.01 2.46 -18.76
C LEU A 25 -6.60 1.38 -19.76
N HIS A 26 -7.56 0.80 -20.50
CA HIS A 26 -7.29 -0.23 -21.50
C HIS A 26 -6.67 0.33 -22.78
N HIS A 27 -7.24 1.42 -23.30
CA HIS A 27 -6.98 1.90 -24.66
C HIS A 27 -6.35 3.29 -24.73
N GLY A 28 -6.39 4.05 -23.63
CA GLY A 28 -5.86 5.40 -23.56
C GLY A 28 -4.34 5.42 -23.56
N LEU A 29 -3.79 6.52 -24.09
CA LEU A 29 -2.34 6.77 -24.14
C LEU A 29 -1.80 7.29 -22.81
N ASP A 30 -2.59 8.07 -22.06
CA ASP A 30 -2.17 8.72 -20.81
C ASP A 30 -2.76 8.02 -19.58
N LYS A 31 -2.20 6.85 -19.27
CA LYS A 31 -2.65 6.03 -18.13
C LYS A 31 -2.39 6.69 -16.78
N ALA A 32 -1.33 7.48 -16.65
CA ALA A 32 -0.98 8.15 -15.39
C ALA A 32 -2.10 9.14 -15.00
N LYS A 33 -2.54 9.98 -15.94
CA LYS A 33 -3.64 10.91 -15.70
C LYS A 33 -4.98 10.23 -15.43
N THR A 34 -5.27 9.12 -16.11
CA THR A 34 -6.48 8.34 -15.81
C THR A 34 -6.41 7.73 -14.41
N LEU A 35 -5.26 7.20 -13.98
CA LEU A 35 -5.07 6.69 -12.62
C LEU A 35 -5.17 7.79 -11.56
N GLU A 36 -4.65 9.00 -11.81
CA GLU A 36 -4.84 10.17 -10.93
C GLU A 36 -6.32 10.51 -10.72
N ARG A 37 -7.11 10.51 -11.80
CA ARG A 37 -8.56 10.75 -11.73
C ARG A 37 -9.26 9.67 -10.90
N ILE A 38 -8.93 8.40 -11.14
CA ILE A 38 -9.46 7.27 -10.37
C ILE A 38 -9.06 7.39 -8.90
N TRP A 39 -7.82 7.76 -8.62
CA TRP A 39 -7.37 8.03 -7.26
C TRP A 39 -8.24 9.10 -6.60
N GLY A 40 -8.53 10.20 -7.29
CA GLY A 40 -9.43 11.25 -6.80
C GLY A 40 -10.80 10.71 -6.43
N VAL A 41 -11.41 9.90 -7.29
CA VAL A 41 -12.70 9.25 -7.02
C VAL A 41 -12.64 8.40 -5.74
N VAL A 42 -11.70 7.46 -5.67
CA VAL A 42 -11.56 6.52 -4.53
C VAL A 42 -11.16 7.25 -3.24
N ARG A 43 -10.37 8.33 -3.35
CA ARG A 43 -9.89 9.13 -2.21
C ARG A 43 -11.01 9.92 -1.57
N PHE A 44 -11.81 10.62 -2.39
CA PHE A 44 -12.77 11.62 -1.92
C PHE A 44 -14.22 11.11 -1.87
N ASP A 45 -14.57 10.08 -2.63
CA ASP A 45 -15.89 9.44 -2.59
C ASP A 45 -15.80 7.99 -2.12
N LYS A 46 -15.82 7.80 -0.81
CA LYS A 46 -15.75 6.46 -0.19
C LYS A 46 -16.95 5.58 -0.52
N ALA A 47 -18.11 6.15 -0.87
CA ALA A 47 -19.28 5.37 -1.26
C ALA A 47 -19.08 4.69 -2.62
N SER A 48 -18.31 5.32 -3.53
CA SER A 48 -17.98 4.77 -4.85
C SER A 48 -17.01 3.58 -4.80
N VAL A 49 -16.36 3.31 -3.66
CA VAL A 49 -15.29 2.30 -3.56
C VAL A 49 -15.79 0.90 -3.88
N ALA A 50 -17.01 0.54 -3.46
CA ALA A 50 -17.58 -0.77 -3.79
C ALA A 50 -17.74 -0.95 -5.31
N THR A 51 -18.30 0.05 -6.00
CA THR A 51 -18.50 0.05 -7.45
C THR A 51 -17.17 0.07 -8.21
N THR A 52 -16.24 0.94 -7.81
CA THR A 52 -14.94 1.03 -8.49
C THR A 52 -14.08 -0.20 -8.24
N THR A 53 -14.23 -0.90 -7.12
CA THR A 53 -13.55 -2.18 -6.85
C THR A 53 -13.92 -3.25 -7.88
N THR A 54 -15.20 -3.32 -8.28
CA THR A 54 -15.64 -4.32 -9.26
C THR A 54 -15.23 -3.97 -10.69
N THR A 55 -15.16 -2.69 -11.03
CA THR A 55 -15.01 -2.23 -12.41
C THR A 55 -13.58 -1.80 -12.76
N LEU A 56 -12.89 -1.12 -11.84
CA LEU A 56 -11.57 -0.51 -12.09
C LEU A 56 -10.43 -1.28 -11.45
N LEU A 57 -10.60 -1.80 -10.23
CA LEU A 57 -9.48 -2.42 -9.51
C LEU A 57 -8.91 -3.61 -10.29
N VAL A 58 -9.75 -4.47 -10.87
CA VAL A 58 -9.30 -5.62 -11.68
C VAL A 58 -8.42 -5.14 -12.85
N VAL A 59 -8.88 -4.11 -13.56
CA VAL A 59 -8.14 -3.50 -14.69
C VAL A 59 -6.80 -2.93 -14.23
N ILE A 60 -6.78 -2.26 -13.08
CA ILE A 60 -5.56 -1.69 -12.50
C ILE A 60 -4.56 -2.79 -12.14
N LEU A 61 -5.02 -3.92 -11.60
CA LEU A 61 -4.18 -5.06 -11.24
C LEU A 61 -3.57 -5.76 -12.46
N ASP A 62 -4.18 -5.62 -13.64
CA ASP A 62 -3.66 -6.13 -14.91
C ASP A 62 -2.68 -5.16 -15.61
N LEU A 63 -2.54 -3.92 -15.11
CA LEU A 63 -1.60 -2.97 -15.69
C LEU A 63 -0.15 -3.42 -15.53
N ARG A 64 0.67 -3.09 -16.53
CA ARG A 64 2.12 -3.26 -16.45
C ARG A 64 2.72 -2.06 -15.74
N LEU A 65 3.65 -2.33 -14.82
CA LEU A 65 4.56 -1.33 -14.32
C LEU A 65 5.40 -0.79 -15.49
N ALA A 66 5.54 0.52 -15.59
CA ALA A 66 6.11 1.16 -16.78
C ALA A 66 7.04 2.34 -16.46
N SER A 67 6.50 3.42 -15.89
CA SER A 67 7.25 4.62 -15.51
C SER A 67 7.09 4.92 -14.01
N PRO A 68 7.98 5.72 -13.41
CA PRO A 68 7.81 6.19 -12.03
C PRO A 68 6.43 6.78 -11.77
N ASP A 69 5.92 7.58 -12.70
CA ASP A 69 4.61 8.23 -12.60
C ASP A 69 3.45 7.23 -12.63
N ILE A 70 3.45 6.29 -13.60
CA ILE A 70 2.42 5.24 -13.66
C ILE A 70 2.45 4.38 -12.40
N ASN A 71 3.65 3.98 -11.95
CA ASN A 71 3.80 3.12 -10.78
C ASN A 71 3.36 3.85 -9.49
N TYR A 72 3.66 5.15 -9.39
CA TYR A 72 3.18 6.00 -8.31
C TYR A 72 1.67 6.03 -8.25
N TRP A 73 1.01 6.28 -9.39
CA TRP A 73 -0.44 6.38 -9.41
C TRP A 73 -1.13 5.04 -9.19
N ILE A 74 -0.59 3.93 -9.70
CA ILE A 74 -1.07 2.58 -9.31
C ILE A 74 -0.99 2.44 -7.80
N ALA A 75 0.18 2.68 -7.19
CA ALA A 75 0.34 2.56 -5.74
C ALA A 75 -0.58 3.50 -4.95
N ALA A 76 -0.80 4.72 -5.44
CA ALA A 76 -1.68 5.71 -4.82
C ALA A 76 -3.14 5.26 -4.84
N VAL A 77 -3.62 4.72 -5.95
CA VAL A 77 -4.97 4.17 -6.07
C VAL A 77 -5.15 2.99 -5.11
N LEU A 78 -4.19 2.05 -5.06
CA LEU A 78 -4.24 0.91 -4.14
C LEU A 78 -4.25 1.35 -2.66
N ASP A 79 -3.46 2.38 -2.32
CA ASP A 79 -3.46 3.00 -0.99
C ASP A 79 -4.83 3.63 -0.68
N ALA A 80 -5.43 4.34 -1.63
CA ALA A 80 -6.76 4.93 -1.45
C ALA A 80 -7.87 3.88 -1.25
N TYR A 81 -7.79 2.74 -1.94
CA TYR A 81 -8.70 1.60 -1.74
C TYR A 81 -8.57 1.06 -0.32
N THR A 82 -7.35 0.70 0.07
CA THR A 82 -7.07 0.08 1.38
C THR A 82 -7.33 1.02 2.56
N ALA A 83 -7.19 2.33 2.38
CA ALA A 83 -7.54 3.34 3.37
C ALA A 83 -9.06 3.52 3.58
N THR A 84 -9.90 2.86 2.79
CA THR A 84 -11.36 2.95 2.92
C THR A 84 -11.85 1.96 3.98
N VAL A 85 -12.55 2.47 4.99
CA VAL A 85 -13.16 1.65 6.02
C VAL A 85 -14.09 0.61 5.39
N GLY A 86 -13.90 -0.66 5.75
CA GLY A 86 -14.66 -1.79 5.22
C GLY A 86 -14.08 -2.39 3.93
N PHE A 87 -13.03 -1.81 3.34
CA PHE A 87 -12.30 -2.49 2.28
C PHE A 87 -11.50 -3.66 2.84
N SER A 88 -11.76 -4.86 2.30
CA SER A 88 -11.00 -6.04 2.68
C SER A 88 -10.79 -6.96 1.49
N ILE A 89 -9.52 -7.34 1.26
CA ILE A 89 -9.12 -8.16 0.11
C ILE A 89 -9.11 -9.66 0.41
N HIS A 90 -9.14 -10.07 1.68
CA HIS A 90 -8.91 -11.46 2.08
C HIS A 90 -9.91 -12.43 1.46
N ASP A 91 -11.16 -12.01 1.29
CA ASP A 91 -12.24 -12.80 0.67
C ASP A 91 -12.48 -12.47 -0.81
N LYS A 92 -11.60 -11.69 -1.43
CA LYS A 92 -11.80 -11.24 -2.82
C LYS A 92 -11.11 -12.18 -3.81
N PRO A 93 -11.72 -12.47 -4.98
CA PRO A 93 -11.11 -13.35 -5.98
C PRO A 93 -9.80 -12.80 -6.55
N PHE A 94 -9.58 -11.48 -6.47
CA PHE A 94 -8.36 -10.81 -6.93
C PHE A 94 -7.29 -10.63 -5.83
N LYS A 95 -7.44 -11.26 -4.65
CA LYS A 95 -6.49 -11.17 -3.53
C LYS A 95 -5.05 -11.41 -3.97
N THR A 96 -4.80 -12.52 -4.67
CA THR A 96 -3.46 -12.88 -5.15
C THR A 96 -2.90 -11.84 -6.12
N ALA A 97 -3.71 -11.38 -7.08
CA ALA A 97 -3.30 -10.33 -8.02
C ALA A 97 -2.96 -9.02 -7.31
N PHE A 98 -3.73 -8.66 -6.28
CA PHE A 98 -3.47 -7.49 -5.44
C PHE A 98 -2.12 -7.58 -4.73
N LEU A 99 -1.85 -8.70 -4.03
CA LEU A 99 -0.57 -8.92 -3.35
C LEU A 99 0.62 -8.98 -4.31
N LEU A 100 0.43 -9.59 -5.48
CA LEU A 100 1.44 -9.62 -6.53
C LEU A 100 1.74 -8.21 -7.06
N MET A 101 0.73 -7.35 -7.25
CA MET A 101 0.94 -5.97 -7.67
C MET A 101 1.74 -5.19 -6.63
N LEU A 102 1.37 -5.26 -5.35
CA LEU A 102 2.14 -4.64 -4.26
C LEU A 102 3.58 -5.14 -4.25
N THR A 103 3.78 -6.45 -4.37
CA THR A 103 5.11 -7.09 -4.38
C THR A 103 5.94 -6.60 -5.57
N ARG A 104 5.33 -6.50 -6.75
CA ARG A 104 5.99 -6.01 -7.96
C ARG A 104 6.45 -4.56 -7.82
N ILE A 105 5.67 -3.70 -7.19
CA ILE A 105 6.01 -2.29 -7.00
C ILE A 105 7.13 -2.15 -5.96
N ILE A 106 6.99 -2.79 -4.79
CA ILE A 106 7.95 -2.61 -3.69
C ILE A 106 9.35 -3.16 -4.04
N LYS A 107 9.42 -4.23 -4.85
CA LYS A 107 10.68 -4.85 -5.25
C LYS A 107 11.42 -4.16 -6.40
N LEU A 108 10.85 -3.11 -6.99
CA LEU A 108 11.50 -2.40 -8.10
C LEU A 108 12.90 -1.93 -7.67
N PRO A 109 13.97 -2.27 -8.42
CA PRO A 109 15.28 -1.69 -8.19
C PRO A 109 15.20 -0.16 -8.29
N ASP A 110 15.76 0.53 -7.30
CA ASP A 110 15.62 1.98 -7.19
C ASP A 110 16.90 2.65 -6.72
N SER A 111 17.95 2.54 -7.53
CA SER A 111 19.26 3.15 -7.22
C SER A 111 19.24 4.68 -7.22
N THR A 112 18.24 5.30 -7.86
CA THR A 112 18.10 6.76 -7.97
C THR A 112 17.04 7.35 -7.04
N GLY A 113 16.32 6.51 -6.29
CA GLY A 113 15.23 6.94 -5.40
C GLY A 113 13.95 7.40 -6.11
N ALA A 114 13.78 7.10 -7.40
CA ALA A 114 12.65 7.55 -8.21
C ALA A 114 11.33 6.83 -7.87
N PHE A 115 11.39 5.68 -7.21
CA PHE A 115 10.21 4.87 -6.86
C PHE A 115 9.90 4.88 -5.35
N ILE A 116 10.67 5.61 -4.53
CA ILE A 116 10.51 5.66 -3.07
C ILE A 116 9.06 5.92 -2.66
N ASP A 117 8.41 6.93 -3.24
CA ASP A 117 7.03 7.26 -2.90
C ASP A 117 6.04 6.14 -3.24
N SER A 118 6.27 5.44 -4.36
CA SER A 118 5.46 4.28 -4.76
C SER A 118 5.62 3.15 -3.75
N LYS A 119 6.85 2.88 -3.31
CA LYS A 119 7.16 1.85 -2.30
C LYS A 119 6.58 2.20 -0.93
N CYS A 120 6.66 3.46 -0.52
CA CYS A 120 6.04 3.95 0.71
C CYS A 120 4.52 3.82 0.68
N LYS A 121 3.88 4.09 -0.46
CA LYS A 121 2.44 3.86 -0.64
C LYS A 121 2.08 2.37 -0.53
N VAL A 122 2.89 1.48 -1.11
CA VAL A 122 2.72 0.02 -0.90
C VAL A 122 2.81 -0.35 0.57
N ALA A 123 3.76 0.23 1.31
CA ALA A 123 3.84 0.01 2.75
C ALA A 123 2.59 0.49 3.49
N SER A 124 2.07 1.67 3.14
CA SER A 124 0.77 2.15 3.65
C SER A 124 -0.38 1.19 3.31
N CYS A 125 -0.43 0.63 2.08
CA CYS A 125 -1.41 -0.39 1.71
C CYS A 125 -1.35 -1.59 2.66
N VAL A 126 -0.15 -2.13 2.91
CA VAL A 126 0.03 -3.28 3.83
C VAL A 126 -0.43 -2.92 5.23
N ALA A 127 -0.05 -1.74 5.73
CA ALA A 127 -0.45 -1.27 7.03
C ALA A 127 -1.99 -1.15 7.14
N ASN A 128 -2.66 -0.63 6.12
CA ASN A 128 -4.12 -0.48 6.08
C ASN A 128 -4.83 -1.83 6.01
N LEU A 129 -4.32 -2.78 5.21
CA LEU A 129 -4.87 -4.12 5.11
C LEU A 129 -4.86 -4.85 6.46
N ILE A 130 -3.75 -4.76 7.19
CA ILE A 130 -3.62 -5.37 8.51
C ILE A 130 -4.48 -4.64 9.54
N GLU A 131 -4.59 -3.32 9.46
CA GLU A 131 -5.51 -2.56 10.31
C GLU A 131 -6.96 -3.02 10.13
N MET A 132 -7.38 -3.28 8.88
CA MET A 132 -8.75 -3.65 8.58
C MET A 132 -9.09 -5.11 8.92
N ALA A 133 -8.15 -6.04 8.80
CA ALA A 133 -8.41 -7.48 8.93
C ALA A 133 -7.57 -8.19 10.00
N GLY A 134 -6.71 -7.47 10.74
CA GLY A 134 -5.94 -7.98 11.86
C GLY A 134 -5.02 -9.17 11.51
N ALA A 135 -5.04 -10.18 12.38
CA ALA A 135 -4.21 -11.39 12.26
C ALA A 135 -4.38 -12.15 10.93
N PRO A 136 -5.59 -12.39 10.41
CA PRO A 136 -5.77 -12.96 9.06
C PRO A 136 -4.99 -12.25 7.95
N ALA A 137 -5.01 -10.91 7.93
CA ALA A 137 -4.24 -10.17 6.94
C ALA A 137 -2.74 -10.22 7.21
N ALA A 138 -2.30 -10.17 8.46
CA ALA A 138 -0.89 -10.29 8.81
C ALA A 138 -0.32 -11.65 8.36
N GLU A 139 -1.02 -12.75 8.63
CA GLU A 139 -0.62 -14.09 8.20
C GLU A 139 -0.60 -14.22 6.68
N MET A 140 -1.61 -13.69 5.98
CA MET A 140 -1.64 -13.65 4.51
C MET A 140 -0.41 -12.91 3.95
N ILE A 141 -0.03 -11.77 4.54
CA ILE A 141 1.15 -11.01 4.11
C ILE A 141 2.44 -11.81 4.33
N LEU A 142 2.55 -12.57 5.42
CA LEU A 142 3.72 -13.38 5.74
C LEU A 142 3.85 -14.64 4.87
N GLN A 143 2.73 -15.32 4.61
CA GLN A 143 2.73 -16.64 3.97
C GLN A 143 2.63 -16.56 2.45
N GLU A 144 1.86 -15.60 1.92
CA GLU A 144 1.51 -15.55 0.50
C GLU A 144 2.34 -14.55 -0.31
N SER A 145 3.24 -13.80 0.34
CA SER A 145 4.01 -12.75 -0.33
C SER A 145 5.41 -12.54 0.25
N SER A 146 6.33 -12.03 -0.57
CA SER A 146 7.63 -11.54 -0.09
C SER A 146 7.57 -10.11 0.45
N LEU A 147 6.38 -9.57 0.73
CA LEU A 147 6.20 -8.18 1.13
C LEU A 147 6.94 -7.84 2.42
N MET A 148 6.95 -8.74 3.42
CA MET A 148 7.68 -8.48 4.67
C MET A 148 9.17 -8.26 4.40
N ALA A 149 9.81 -9.11 3.60
CA ALA A 149 11.23 -8.98 3.28
C ALA A 149 11.52 -7.63 2.61
N HIS A 150 10.68 -7.23 1.65
CA HIS A 150 10.83 -5.95 0.96
C HIS A 150 10.51 -4.74 1.84
N LEU A 151 9.59 -4.85 2.80
CA LEU A 151 9.34 -3.81 3.80
C LEU A 151 10.55 -3.63 4.71
N CYS A 152 11.18 -4.71 5.13
CA CYS A 152 12.41 -4.69 5.91
C CYS A 152 13.55 -4.01 5.13
N ASP A 153 13.73 -4.36 3.85
CA ASP A 153 14.72 -3.71 2.98
C ASP A 153 14.44 -2.21 2.83
N LEU A 154 13.17 -1.84 2.70
CA LEU A 154 12.75 -0.46 2.57
C LEU A 154 13.07 0.35 3.84
N VAL A 155 12.89 -0.24 5.03
CA VAL A 155 13.28 0.39 6.30
C VAL A 155 14.79 0.61 6.39
N ARG A 156 15.61 -0.35 5.92
CA ARG A 156 17.07 -0.17 5.86
C ARG A 156 17.51 0.98 4.95
N GLN A 157 16.78 1.19 3.85
CA GLN A 157 17.13 2.20 2.85
C GLN A 157 16.66 3.61 3.23
N LEU A 158 15.45 3.74 3.78
CA LEU A 158 14.72 5.00 3.81
C LEU A 158 14.90 5.88 5.04
N HIS A 159 15.85 5.57 5.94
CA HIS A 159 16.21 6.37 7.12
C HIS A 159 15.10 7.38 7.56
N ALA A 160 14.02 6.89 8.19
CA ALA A 160 12.90 7.66 8.79
C ALA A 160 11.55 7.73 8.04
N GLN A 161 11.23 6.84 7.11
CA GLN A 161 9.86 6.83 6.54
C GLN A 161 8.86 6.05 7.41
N LEU A 162 7.79 6.74 7.82
CA LEU A 162 6.79 6.25 8.77
C LEU A 162 5.90 5.11 8.22
N GLY A 163 5.64 5.08 6.91
CA GLY A 163 4.80 4.07 6.27
C GLY A 163 5.31 2.64 6.46
N PRO A 164 6.55 2.33 6.04
CA PRO A 164 7.18 1.02 6.25
C PRO A 164 7.21 0.58 7.72
N LEU A 165 7.56 1.50 8.63
CA LEU A 165 7.60 1.18 10.06
C LEU A 165 6.22 0.90 10.65
N ARG A 166 5.18 1.62 10.22
CA ARG A 166 3.79 1.31 10.61
C ARG A 166 3.35 -0.07 10.10
N ALA A 167 3.71 -0.44 8.87
CA ALA A 167 3.41 -1.76 8.33
C ALA A 167 4.08 -2.87 9.16
N LEU A 168 5.38 -2.72 9.47
CA LEU A 168 6.11 -3.67 10.30
C LEU A 168 5.56 -3.73 11.73
N TRP A 169 5.23 -2.59 12.34
CA TRP A 169 4.62 -2.54 13.67
C TRP A 169 3.32 -3.37 13.73
N ARG A 170 2.44 -3.21 12.73
CA ARG A 170 1.20 -3.99 12.65
C ARG A 170 1.47 -5.47 12.42
N LEU A 171 2.45 -5.81 11.58
CA LEU A 171 2.85 -7.21 11.39
C LEU A 171 3.31 -7.86 12.68
N VAL A 172 4.20 -7.22 13.45
CA VAL A 172 4.72 -7.80 14.71
C VAL A 172 3.68 -7.84 15.83
N TYR A 173 2.73 -6.91 15.81
CA TYR A 173 1.60 -6.91 16.73
C TYR A 173 0.67 -8.11 16.48
N TYR A 174 0.28 -8.34 15.23
CA TYR A 174 -0.69 -9.38 14.87
C TYR A 174 -0.08 -10.76 14.58
N SER A 175 1.20 -10.84 14.21
CA SER A 175 1.90 -12.10 13.98
C SER A 175 3.24 -12.15 14.71
N PRO A 176 3.32 -12.87 15.85
CA PRO A 176 4.55 -13.02 16.61
C PRO A 176 5.71 -13.64 15.82
N SER A 177 5.41 -14.40 14.76
CA SER A 177 6.42 -15.02 13.89
C SER A 177 7.28 -14.00 13.14
N ALA A 178 6.77 -12.77 12.93
CA ALA A 178 7.51 -11.68 12.28
C ALA A 178 8.53 -11.00 13.20
N ARG A 179 8.38 -11.12 14.53
CA ARG A 179 9.17 -10.38 15.52
C ARG A 179 10.68 -10.59 15.42
N PRO A 180 11.21 -11.83 15.26
CA PRO A 180 12.66 -12.03 15.16
C PRO A 180 13.25 -11.29 13.95
N VAL A 181 12.59 -11.39 12.78
CA VAL A 181 13.04 -10.77 11.54
C VAL A 181 13.04 -9.25 11.65
N VAL A 182 11.97 -8.66 12.18
CA VAL A 182 11.84 -7.20 12.34
C VAL A 182 12.82 -6.66 13.38
N ARG A 183 13.03 -7.39 14.49
CA ARG A 183 14.04 -7.04 15.49
C ARG A 183 15.44 -6.97 14.87
N ASP A 184 15.82 -8.00 14.13
CA ASP A 184 17.15 -8.08 13.51
C ASP A 184 17.35 -6.97 12.48
N VAL A 185 16.29 -6.57 11.77
CA VAL A 185 16.33 -5.42 10.84
C VAL A 185 16.52 -4.10 11.59
N LEU A 186 15.73 -3.84 12.64
CA LEU A 186 15.83 -2.58 13.39
C LEU A 186 17.18 -2.42 14.10
N ALA A 187 17.83 -3.52 14.48
CA ALA A 187 19.19 -3.50 15.03
C ALA A 187 20.25 -3.01 14.03
N THR A 188 19.97 -3.05 12.72
CA THR A 188 20.90 -2.59 11.67
C THR A 188 20.69 -1.14 11.26
N VAL A 189 19.72 -0.45 11.84
CA VAL A 189 19.32 0.90 11.43
C VAL A 189 19.62 1.90 12.55
N ASP A 190 20.15 3.07 12.19
CA ASP A 190 20.37 4.16 13.14
C ASP A 190 19.05 4.83 13.53
N LEU A 191 18.44 4.34 14.62
CA LEU A 191 17.13 4.78 15.08
C LEU A 191 17.15 6.21 15.66
N ASP A 192 18.32 6.69 16.14
CA ASP A 192 18.45 8.00 16.77
C ASP A 192 18.39 9.16 15.77
N SER A 193 18.57 8.84 14.48
CA SER A 193 18.44 9.79 13.37
C SER A 193 16.99 10.16 13.01
N PHE A 194 16.00 9.53 13.64
CA PHE A 194 14.60 9.61 13.23
C PHE A 194 13.78 10.71 13.90
N ASP A 195 12.74 11.17 13.20
CA ASP A 195 11.80 12.14 13.75
C ASP A 195 10.98 11.59 14.93
N LYS A 196 10.29 12.50 15.64
CA LYS A 196 9.50 12.14 16.84
C LYS A 196 8.34 11.19 16.55
N GLN A 197 7.74 11.21 15.36
CA GLN A 197 6.62 10.33 15.03
C GLN A 197 7.10 8.90 14.83
N VAL A 198 8.23 8.75 14.14
CA VAL A 198 8.90 7.48 13.94
C VAL A 198 9.38 6.90 15.27
N GLN A 199 10.01 7.72 16.11
CA GLN A 199 10.41 7.36 17.47
C GLN A 199 9.21 6.85 18.30
N GLY A 200 8.04 7.48 18.17
CA GLY A 200 6.81 7.02 18.82
C GLY A 200 6.37 5.61 18.38
N VAL A 201 6.48 5.28 17.09
CA VAL A 201 6.17 3.93 16.57
C VAL A 201 7.21 2.91 17.03
N LEU A 202 8.50 3.28 17.06
CA LEU A 202 9.56 2.39 17.55
C LEU A 202 9.39 2.08 19.05
N ALA A 203 9.06 3.08 19.85
CA ALA A 203 8.79 2.91 21.28
C ALA A 203 7.61 1.96 21.54
N SER A 204 6.55 2.02 20.73
CA SER A 204 5.42 1.09 20.84
C SER A 204 5.71 -0.31 20.26
N MET A 205 6.74 -0.44 19.42
CA MET A 205 7.18 -1.71 18.85
C MET A 205 8.12 -2.47 19.79
N GLY A 206 8.99 -1.75 20.51
CA GLY A 206 10.04 -2.32 21.37
C GLY A 206 9.57 -3.47 22.27
N PRO A 207 8.51 -3.31 23.08
CA PRO A 207 8.00 -4.37 23.95
C PRO A 207 7.52 -5.62 23.21
N LEU A 208 7.13 -5.49 21.94
CA LEU A 208 6.69 -6.62 21.12
C LEU A 208 7.87 -7.44 20.60
N LEU A 209 9.06 -6.85 20.52
CA LEU A 209 10.27 -7.46 19.95
C LEU A 209 11.14 -8.16 21.00
N GLU A 210 10.82 -7.98 22.28
CA GLU A 210 11.50 -8.68 23.36
C GLU A 210 11.28 -10.21 23.23
N PRO A 211 12.32 -11.01 23.41
CA PRO A 211 12.17 -12.46 23.43
C PRO A 211 11.25 -12.86 24.58
N THR A 212 10.20 -13.64 24.30
CA THR A 212 9.33 -14.18 25.35
C THR A 212 10.19 -14.97 26.33
N PRO A 213 10.18 -14.65 27.64
CA PRO A 213 10.97 -15.39 28.61
C PRO A 213 10.56 -16.86 28.58
N ALA A 214 11.55 -17.75 28.61
CA ALA A 214 11.29 -19.18 28.68
C ALA A 214 10.44 -19.46 29.94
N PRO A 215 9.44 -20.35 29.86
CA PRO A 215 8.68 -20.72 31.05
C PRO A 215 9.65 -21.27 32.10
N GLU A 216 9.64 -20.67 33.29
CA GLU A 216 10.36 -21.21 34.44
C GLU A 216 9.82 -22.63 34.70
N VAL A 217 10.67 -23.62 34.42
CA VAL A 217 10.38 -25.01 34.78
C VAL A 217 10.55 -25.09 36.30
N ASN A 218 9.44 -25.00 37.02
CA ASN A 218 9.36 -25.36 38.44
C ASN A 218 9.15 -26.87 38.60
#